data_AF-A0A3A6FID4-F1
#
_entry.id   AF-A0A3A6FID4-F1
#
_cell.length_a   1.000
_cell.length_b   1.000
_cell.length_c   1.000
_cell.angle_alpha   90.00
_cell.angle_beta   90.00
_cell.angle_gamma   90.00
#
_symmetry.space_group_name_H-M   'P 1'
#
loop_
_entity.id
_entity.type
_entity.pdbx_description
1 polymer ?
#
loop_
_entity_poly.entity_id
_entity_poly.type
_entity_poly.pdbx_seq_one_letter_code
_entity_poly.pdbx_strand_id
1 'polypeptide(L)'
;MSELRFETDRLLIRKFEETDMEALYLLLKDEEVNTFLPWFPVKNVEETKEFYRKHFAGEKYSFAICLKEDNYPIGYIKAETNENHDFGYALRKEFWHRGIVTEASKVLVEQLKKDIPVIFRVCQLNLDEYRDRVYKKSWNTYENHFIETVL
;
A
#
# COMPACT_ATOMS: atom_id res chain seq x y z
N MET A 1 19.98 11.68 8.48
CA MET A 1 18.51 11.50 8.48
C MET A 1 18.26 10.16 9.16
N SER A 2 17.50 10.13 10.25
CA SER A 2 17.20 8.87 10.94
C SER A 2 16.50 7.92 9.97
N GLU A 3 16.99 6.69 9.82
CA GLU A 3 16.32 5.65 9.05
C GLU A 3 14.91 5.43 9.62
N LEU A 4 13.88 5.71 8.81
CA LEU A 4 12.49 5.44 9.18
C LEU A 4 12.29 3.93 9.19
N ARG A 5 12.40 3.35 10.39
CA ARG A 5 12.25 1.93 10.68
C ARG A 5 11.30 1.76 11.85
N PHE A 6 10.30 0.91 11.69
CA PHE A 6 9.24 0.70 12.67
C PHE A 6 9.04 -0.78 12.94
N GLU A 7 8.71 -1.08 14.19
CA GLU A 7 8.47 -2.44 14.63
C GLU A 7 7.08 -2.56 15.24
N THR A 8 6.43 -3.68 14.95
CA THR A 8 5.14 -4.08 15.54
C THR A 8 5.29 -5.43 16.22
N ASP A 9 4.20 -6.11 16.56
CA ASP A 9 4.27 -7.44 17.16
C ASP A 9 4.90 -8.46 16.20
N ARG A 10 4.57 -8.39 14.90
CA ARG A 10 4.98 -9.38 13.90
C ARG A 10 5.86 -8.83 12.79
N LEU A 11 5.84 -7.51 12.59
CA LEU A 11 6.37 -6.88 11.38
C LEU A 11 7.53 -5.94 11.68
N LEU A 12 8.41 -5.87 10.71
CA LEU A 12 9.42 -4.84 10.57
C LEU A 12 9.08 -4.04 9.32
N ILE A 13 8.84 -2.74 9.47
CA ILE A 13 8.46 -1.84 8.39
C ILE A 13 9.63 -0.88 8.17
N ARG A 14 10.28 -0.98 7.01
CA ARG A 14 11.52 -0.25 6.70
C ARG A 14 11.58 0.16 5.23
N LYS A 15 12.57 0.98 4.88
CA LYS A 15 12.90 1.22 3.47
C LYS A 15 13.37 -0.08 2.81
N PHE A 16 13.07 -0.20 1.52
CA PHE A 16 13.65 -1.22 0.67
C PHE A 16 15.16 -1.00 0.52
N GLU A 17 15.89 -2.10 0.46
CA GLU A 17 17.31 -2.18 0.18
C GLU A 17 17.53 -2.84 -1.19
N GLU A 18 18.72 -2.68 -1.78
CA GLU A 18 19.02 -3.31 -3.08
C GLU A 18 18.94 -4.85 -3.04
N THR A 19 19.17 -5.44 -1.86
CA THR A 19 19.06 -6.87 -1.59
C THR A 19 17.60 -7.38 -1.63
N ASP A 20 16.62 -6.48 -1.50
CA ASP A 20 15.20 -6.84 -1.50
C ASP A 20 14.61 -6.98 -2.92
N MET A 21 15.38 -6.68 -3.97
CA MET A 21 14.86 -6.63 -5.34
C MET A 21 14.30 -7.97 -5.80
N GLU A 22 14.86 -9.09 -5.33
CA GLU A 22 14.30 -10.42 -5.62
C GLU A 22 12.94 -10.61 -4.93
N ALA A 23 12.79 -10.18 -3.67
CA ALA A 23 11.53 -10.27 -2.95
C ALA A 23 10.45 -9.38 -3.58
N LEU A 24 10.83 -8.17 -4.00
CA LEU A 24 9.96 -7.26 -4.73
C LEU A 24 9.58 -7.85 -6.10
N TYR A 25 10.51 -8.50 -6.80
CA TYR A 25 10.23 -9.18 -8.07
C TYR A 25 9.18 -10.28 -7.90
N LEU A 26 9.31 -11.12 -6.87
CA LEU A 26 8.32 -12.16 -6.56
C LEU A 26 6.92 -11.60 -6.32
N LEU A 27 6.83 -10.42 -5.71
CA LEU A 27 5.56 -9.72 -5.48
C LEU A 27 4.99 -9.11 -6.77
N LEU A 28 5.83 -8.46 -7.58
CA LEU A 28 5.40 -7.73 -8.78
C LEU A 28 5.12 -8.64 -9.98
N LYS A 29 5.74 -9.82 -10.04
CA LYS A 29 5.48 -10.78 -11.13
C LYS A 29 4.19 -11.58 -10.95
N ASP A 30 3.64 -11.62 -9.73
CA ASP A 30 2.44 -12.41 -9.44
C ASP A 30 1.20 -11.68 -9.99
N GLU A 31 0.60 -12.25 -11.03
CA GLU A 31 -0.56 -11.67 -11.73
C GLU A 31 -1.78 -11.53 -10.80
N GLU A 32 -1.96 -12.45 -9.85
CA GLU A 32 -3.07 -12.44 -8.91
C GLU A 32 -2.92 -11.28 -7.91
N VAL A 33 -1.69 -11.05 -7.44
CA VAL A 33 -1.36 -9.91 -6.57
C VAL A 33 -1.55 -8.57 -7.31
N ASN A 34 -1.24 -8.53 -8.62
CA ASN A 34 -1.29 -7.30 -9.42
C ASN A 34 -2.61 -7.12 -10.19
N THR A 35 -3.59 -8.02 -10.03
CA THR A 35 -4.87 -7.99 -10.79
C THR A 35 -5.61 -6.65 -10.66
N PHE A 36 -5.49 -5.98 -9.51
CA PHE A 36 -6.16 -4.70 -9.23
C PHE A 36 -5.20 -3.49 -9.22
N LEU A 37 -3.94 -3.70 -9.59
CA LEU A 37 -2.94 -2.62 -9.65
C LEU A 37 -2.83 -2.12 -11.09
N PRO A 38 -2.55 -0.82 -11.30
CA PRO A 38 -2.41 -0.25 -12.65
C PRO A 38 -1.13 -0.69 -13.37
N TRP A 39 -0.34 -1.59 -12.78
CA TRP A 39 0.98 -1.99 -13.25
C TRP A 39 0.90 -3.32 -13.98
N PHE A 40 1.60 -3.43 -15.10
CA PHE A 40 1.84 -4.72 -15.73
C PHE A 40 2.89 -5.49 -14.90
N PRO A 41 2.72 -6.81 -14.72
CA PRO A 41 3.71 -7.64 -14.04
C PRO A 41 5.09 -7.49 -14.70
N VAL A 42 6.10 -7.21 -13.88
CA VAL A 42 7.50 -7.14 -14.32
C VAL A 42 7.98 -8.52 -14.75
N LYS A 43 8.87 -8.56 -15.75
CA LYS A 43 9.33 -9.82 -16.35
C LYS A 43 10.61 -10.36 -15.75
N ASN A 44 11.38 -9.51 -15.08
CA ASN A 44 12.68 -9.86 -14.51
C ASN A 44 13.10 -8.87 -13.40
N VAL A 45 14.23 -9.18 -12.76
CA VAL A 45 14.80 -8.38 -11.66
C VAL A 45 15.28 -7.00 -12.13
N GLU A 46 15.72 -6.84 -13.38
CA GLU A 46 16.19 -5.54 -13.87
C GLU A 46 15.03 -4.56 -14.08
N GLU A 47 13.91 -5.03 -14.65
CA GLU A 47 12.64 -4.27 -14.69
C GLU A 47 12.15 -3.93 -13.28
N THR A 48 12.35 -4.85 -12.32
CA THR A 48 12.02 -4.60 -10.91
C THR A 48 12.84 -3.46 -10.31
N LYS A 49 14.15 -3.39 -10.60
CA LYS A 49 15.01 -2.28 -10.15
C LYS A 49 14.59 -0.96 -10.78
N GLU A 50 14.22 -0.95 -12.06
CA GLU A 50 13.69 0.25 -12.71
C GLU A 50 12.39 0.72 -12.05
N PHE A 51 11.46 -0.21 -11.80
CA PHE A 51 10.22 0.07 -11.07
C PHE A 51 10.49 0.62 -9.66
N TYR A 52 11.41 0.01 -8.92
CA TYR A 52 11.83 0.47 -7.60
C TYR A 52 12.39 1.91 -7.63
N ARG A 53 13.31 2.20 -8.56
CA ARG A 53 13.90 3.53 -8.73
C ARG A 53 12.84 4.59 -9.01
N LYS A 54 11.84 4.25 -9.84
CA LYS A 54 10.78 5.16 -10.26
C LYS A 54 9.72 5.41 -9.19
N HIS A 55 9.38 4.39 -8.39
CA HIS A 55 8.19 4.42 -7.52
C HIS A 55 8.48 4.36 -6.02
N PHE A 56 9.71 4.05 -5.59
CA PHE A 56 10.03 3.80 -4.18
C PHE A 56 11.27 4.55 -3.68
N ALA A 57 12.37 4.59 -4.45
CA ALA A 57 13.69 5.00 -3.95
C ALA A 57 13.77 6.43 -3.38
N GLY A 58 12.94 7.36 -3.88
CA GLY A 58 12.86 8.74 -3.39
C GLY A 58 11.64 9.04 -2.53
N GLU A 59 10.70 8.10 -2.42
CA GLU A 59 9.40 8.35 -1.79
C GLU A 59 9.52 8.32 -0.27
N LYS A 60 9.07 9.40 0.39
CA LYS A 60 9.17 9.54 1.86
C LYS A 60 8.43 8.42 2.59
N TYR A 61 7.25 8.06 2.10
CA TYR A 61 6.32 7.16 2.78
C TYR A 61 6.11 5.81 2.09
N SER A 62 7.10 5.35 1.31
CA SER A 62 7.11 3.99 0.75
C SER A 62 8.00 3.06 1.57
N PHE A 63 7.45 1.91 2.00
CA PHE A 63 8.11 0.96 2.88
C PHE A 63 7.87 -0.49 2.46
N ALA A 64 8.87 -1.34 2.68
CA ALA A 64 8.72 -2.78 2.71
C ALA A 64 8.01 -3.21 3.99
N ILE A 65 7.10 -4.19 3.87
CA ILE A 65 6.55 -4.94 5.00
C ILE A 65 7.36 -6.23 5.11
N CYS A 66 8.17 -6.34 6.16
CA CYS A 66 8.98 -7.53 6.41
C CYS A 66 8.44 -8.32 7.60
N LEU A 67 8.58 -9.65 7.57
CA LEU A 67 8.41 -10.45 8.78
C LEU A 67 9.59 -10.21 9.72
N LYS A 68 9.31 -10.14 11.03
CA LYS A 68 10.36 -9.92 12.03
C LYS A 68 11.36 -11.06 12.13
N GLU A 69 10.91 -12.29 11.88
CA GLU A 69 11.71 -13.50 12.09
C GLU A 69 12.94 -13.59 11.18
N ASP A 70 12.82 -13.13 9.94
CA ASP A 70 13.85 -13.24 8.91
C ASP A 70 14.17 -11.90 8.20
N ASN A 71 13.49 -10.81 8.56
CA ASN A 71 13.59 -9.51 7.90
C ASN A 71 13.32 -9.58 6.38
N TYR A 72 12.53 -10.57 5.94
CA TYR A 72 12.24 -10.78 4.52
C TYR A 72 11.02 -9.98 4.08
N PRO A 73 11.10 -9.19 2.99
CA PRO A 73 9.95 -8.45 2.46
C PRO A 73 8.87 -9.40 1.93
N ILE A 74 7.66 -9.25 2.45
CA ILE A 74 6.48 -10.00 2.01
C ILE A 74 5.45 -9.10 1.32
N GLY A 75 5.66 -7.78 1.33
CA GLY A 75 4.78 -6.80 0.71
C GLY A 75 5.35 -5.39 0.80
N TYR A 76 4.56 -4.42 0.38
CA TYR A 76 4.85 -3.00 0.59
C TYR A 76 3.62 -2.26 1.07
N ILE A 77 3.89 -1.12 1.69
CA ILE A 77 2.89 -0.11 1.99
C ILE A 77 3.46 1.27 1.62
N LYS A 78 2.64 2.08 0.95
CA LYS A 78 3.02 3.43 0.54
C LYS A 78 1.91 4.43 0.82
N ALA A 79 2.31 5.66 1.05
CA ALA A 79 1.42 6.81 0.98
C ALA A 79 2.09 7.92 0.18
N GLU A 80 1.32 8.62 -0.65
CA GLU A 80 1.76 9.80 -1.36
C GLU A 80 1.25 11.04 -0.61
N THR A 81 2.13 12.01 -0.37
CA THR A 81 1.76 13.30 0.27
C THR A 81 1.64 14.42 -0.75
N ASN A 82 1.61 14.07 -2.04
CA ASN A 82 1.30 14.97 -3.14
C ASN A 82 -0.23 15.12 -3.28
N GLU A 83 -0.69 15.87 -4.28
CA GLU A 83 -2.12 16.14 -4.51
C GLU A 83 -3.00 14.89 -4.64
N ASN A 84 -2.43 13.74 -5.04
CA ASN A 84 -3.18 12.50 -5.24
C ASN A 84 -3.55 11.80 -3.93
N HIS A 85 -2.84 12.09 -2.82
CA HIS A 85 -3.07 11.50 -1.49
C HIS A 85 -3.28 9.97 -1.52
N ASP A 86 -2.57 9.26 -2.40
CA ASP A 86 -2.77 7.83 -2.63
C ASP A 86 -2.21 7.00 -1.46
N PHE A 87 -2.97 6.01 -1.00
CA PHE A 87 -2.54 5.05 0.02
C PHE A 87 -2.62 3.66 -0.58
N GLY A 88 -1.45 3.08 -0.86
CA GLY A 88 -1.34 1.83 -1.61
C GLY A 88 -0.63 0.75 -0.81
N TYR A 89 -1.02 -0.50 -1.03
CA TYR A 89 -0.31 -1.65 -0.50
C TYR A 89 -0.38 -2.82 -1.48
N ALA A 90 0.60 -3.71 -1.39
CA ALA A 90 0.51 -5.05 -1.96
C ALA A 90 1.14 -6.04 -0.98
N LEU A 91 0.62 -7.26 -0.97
CA LEU A 91 1.11 -8.32 -0.10
C LEU A 91 1.13 -9.61 -0.90
N ARG A 92 2.17 -10.42 -0.71
CA ARG A 92 2.24 -11.78 -1.25
C ARG A 92 1.06 -12.61 -0.76
N LYS A 93 0.44 -13.37 -1.67
CA LYS A 93 -0.84 -14.06 -1.43
C LYS A 93 -0.81 -15.07 -0.30
N GLU A 94 0.34 -15.69 -0.07
CA GLU A 94 0.55 -16.67 1.00
C GLU A 94 0.34 -16.06 2.40
N PHE A 95 0.42 -14.72 2.50
CA PHE A 95 0.28 -13.96 3.74
C PHE A 95 -1.07 -13.24 3.88
N TRP A 96 -1.99 -13.41 2.92
CA TRP A 96 -3.33 -12.82 2.98
C TRP A 96 -4.16 -13.37 4.15
N HIS A 97 -5.20 -12.62 4.53
CA HIS A 97 -6.14 -12.96 5.62
C HIS A 97 -5.52 -13.12 7.03
N ARG A 98 -4.29 -12.64 7.23
CA ARG A 98 -3.59 -12.64 8.54
C ARG A 98 -3.57 -11.30 9.26
N GLY A 99 -4.24 -10.27 8.71
CA GLY A 99 -4.26 -8.92 9.26
C GLY A 99 -2.94 -8.15 9.14
N ILE A 100 -1.99 -8.62 8.34
CA ILE A 100 -0.64 -8.03 8.18
C ILE A 100 -0.72 -6.61 7.61
N VAL A 101 -1.48 -6.40 6.54
CA VAL A 101 -1.66 -5.06 5.96
C VAL A 101 -2.29 -4.12 6.98
N THR A 102 -3.32 -4.56 7.71
CA THR A 102 -3.96 -3.72 8.74
C THR A 102 -2.98 -3.28 9.84
N GLU A 103 -2.11 -4.19 10.28
CA GLU A 103 -1.04 -3.89 11.24
C GLU A 103 -0.04 -2.87 10.66
N ALA A 104 0.41 -3.06 9.42
CA ALA A 104 1.30 -2.13 8.75
C ALA A 104 0.66 -0.74 8.51
N SER A 105 -0.61 -0.70 8.12
CA SER A 105 -1.36 0.53 7.87
C SER A 105 -1.45 1.38 9.13
N LYS A 106 -1.68 0.78 10.31
CA LYS A 106 -1.70 1.54 11.56
C LYS A 106 -0.40 2.31 11.78
N VAL A 107 0.74 1.68 11.52
CA VAL A 107 2.05 2.34 11.65
C VAL A 107 2.17 3.52 10.69
N LEU A 108 1.87 3.30 9.40
CA LEU A 108 2.00 4.36 8.40
C LEU A 108 1.07 5.54 8.69
N VAL A 109 -0.18 5.26 9.08
CA VAL A 109 -1.15 6.29 9.46
C VAL A 109 -0.68 7.12 10.65
N GLU A 110 -0.12 6.49 11.68
CA GLU A 110 0.44 7.21 12.83
C GLU A 110 1.66 8.07 12.45
N GLN A 111 2.43 7.70 11.42
CA GLN A 111 3.47 8.59 10.90
C GLN A 111 2.90 9.75 10.10
N LEU A 112 1.92 9.49 9.22
CA LEU A 112 1.30 10.53 8.40
C LEU A 112 0.66 11.62 9.27
N LYS A 113 -0.03 11.24 10.35
CA LYS A 113 -0.65 12.18 11.30
C LYS A 113 0.31 13.17 11.95
N LYS A 114 1.61 12.86 12.03
CA LYS A 114 2.62 13.75 12.61
C LYS A 114 2.98 14.91 11.69
N ASP A 115 2.90 14.68 10.39
CA ASP A 115 3.35 15.62 9.38
C ASP A 115 2.18 16.32 8.68
N ILE A 116 1.04 15.65 8.54
CA ILE A 116 -0.12 16.15 7.80
C ILE A 116 -1.45 15.80 8.50
N PRO A 117 -2.47 16.66 8.40
CA PRO A 117 -3.84 16.27 8.70
C PRO A 117 -4.27 15.14 7.75
N VAL A 118 -4.50 13.95 8.29
CA VAL A 118 -4.93 12.79 7.50
C VAL A 118 -6.46 12.74 7.45
N ILE A 119 -7.02 12.91 6.25
CA ILE A 119 -8.44 12.68 5.97
C ILE A 119 -8.52 11.39 5.15
N PHE A 120 -9.14 10.35 5.69
CA PHE A 120 -9.38 9.12 4.94
C PHE A 120 -10.61 9.28 4.05
N ARG A 121 -10.43 9.12 2.73
CA ARG A 121 -11.53 8.99 1.77
C ARG A 121 -11.63 7.54 1.34
N VAL A 122 -12.75 6.89 1.68
CA VAL A 122 -13.08 5.56 1.15
C VAL A 122 -13.84 5.77 -0.15
N CYS A 123 -13.19 5.53 -1.28
CA CYS A 123 -13.85 5.55 -2.58
C CYS A 123 -14.45 4.18 -2.88
N GLN A 124 -15.75 4.14 -3.16
CA GLN A 124 -16.43 2.95 -3.66
C GLN A 124 -16.87 3.19 -5.10
N LEU A 125 -16.31 2.41 -6.03
CA LEU A 125 -16.69 2.45 -7.43
C LEU A 125 -17.82 1.44 -7.66
N ASN A 126 -18.99 1.93 -8.10
CA ASN A 126 -20.07 1.08 -8.58
C ASN A 126 -19.75 0.64 -10.02
N LEU A 127 -19.22 -0.57 -10.16
CA LEU A 127 -18.82 -1.15 -11.45
C LEU A 127 -19.99 -1.77 -12.23
N ASP A 128 -21.19 -1.82 -11.66
CA ASP A 128 -22.39 -2.45 -12.23
C ASP A 128 -23.37 -1.44 -12.86
N GLU A 129 -22.95 -0.19 -13.07
CA GLU A 129 -23.75 0.93 -13.60
C GLU A 129 -24.99 1.34 -12.76
N TYR A 130 -25.29 0.62 -11.67
CA TYR A 130 -26.39 0.94 -10.77
C TYR A 130 -25.98 2.02 -9.75
N ARG A 131 -26.07 3.27 -10.17
CA ARG A 131 -25.70 4.46 -9.37
C ARG A 131 -26.48 4.61 -8.06
N ASP A 132 -27.69 4.04 -7.96
CA ASP A 132 -28.57 4.21 -6.79
C ASP A 132 -28.25 3.26 -5.63
N ARG A 133 -27.41 2.24 -5.84
CA ARG A 133 -26.97 1.35 -4.75
C ARG A 133 -25.75 1.94 -4.06
N VAL A 134 -26.00 2.81 -3.09
CA VAL A 134 -24.98 3.13 -2.07
C VAL A 134 -24.95 1.98 -1.08
N TYR A 135 -23.79 1.34 -0.89
CA TYR A 135 -23.62 0.33 0.15
C TYR A 135 -23.76 1.00 1.52
N LYS A 136 -24.96 0.85 2.10
CA LYS A 136 -25.38 1.58 3.31
C LYS A 136 -24.52 1.33 4.54
N LYS A 137 -23.76 0.22 4.60
CA LYS A 137 -22.97 -0.12 5.78
C LYS A 137 -21.89 0.93 6.04
N SER A 138 -21.02 1.17 5.06
CA SER A 138 -19.96 2.18 5.20
C SER A 138 -20.54 3.59 5.25
N TRP A 139 -21.60 3.86 4.47
CA TRP A 139 -22.32 5.14 4.51
C TRP A 139 -22.86 5.43 5.91
N ASN A 140 -23.61 4.53 6.53
CA ASN A 140 -24.16 4.78 7.86
C ASN A 140 -23.11 4.76 9.00
N THR A 141 -21.85 4.40 8.72
CA THR A 141 -20.79 4.30 9.74
C THR A 141 -20.08 5.63 9.99
N TYR A 142 -20.07 6.54 9.01
CA TYR A 142 -19.31 7.78 9.08
C TYR A 142 -20.25 8.99 8.98
N GLU A 143 -19.90 10.13 9.58
CA GLU A 143 -20.78 11.31 9.57
C GLU A 143 -20.66 12.15 8.29
N ASN A 144 -19.48 12.15 7.67
CA ASN A 144 -19.19 12.95 6.48
C ASN A 144 -19.26 12.08 5.22
N HIS A 145 -20.07 12.51 4.26
CA HIS A 145 -20.24 11.84 2.97
C HIS A 145 -20.05 12.80 1.80
N PHE A 146 -19.46 12.29 0.73
CA PHE A 146 -19.32 13.00 -0.53
C PHE A 146 -19.61 12.04 -1.69
N ILE A 147 -20.44 12.46 -2.64
CA ILE A 147 -20.67 11.74 -3.90
C ILE A 147 -19.90 12.51 -4.97
N GLU A 148 -18.93 11.84 -5.59
CA GLU A 148 -18.15 12.44 -6.67
C GLU A 148 -19.02 12.50 -7.94
N THR A 149 -19.40 13.71 -8.34
CA THR A 149 -19.99 13.96 -9.66
C THR A 149 -18.87 13.97 -10.68
N VAL A 150 -18.89 12.99 -11.59
CA VAL A 150 -17.98 12.91 -12.74
C VAL A 150 -18.02 14.25 -13.52
N LEU A 151 -16.85 14.82 -13.81
CA LEU A 151 -16.68 15.97 -14.72
C LEU A 151 -17.06 15.60 -16.16
#